data_AF-A0A672FGJ6-F1
#
_entry.id   AF-A0A672FGJ6-F1
#
_cell.length_a   1.000
_cell.length_b   1.000
_cell.length_c   1.000
_cell.angle_alpha   90.00
_cell.angle_beta   90.00
_cell.angle_gamma   90.00
#
_symmetry.space_group_name_H-M   'P 1'
#
loop_
_entity.id
_entity.type
_entity.pdbx_description
1 polymer ?
#
loop_
_entity_poly.entity_id
_entity_poly.type
_entity_poly.pdbx_seq_one_letter_code
_entity_poly.pdbx_strand_id
1 'polypeptide(L)'
;MAGRKRKLQTETLSSRLKAKVALLGQKEPPVAPVGGNAAPGEAAGDPHLRLGQDFFNQPCITLAKAFLGKVLVRRCVDGTELRGRIVETEAYLGGEDKASHSAGGKRTERNTAMFMKPGTIYVYPIYGIYLCMNVSSEGEGAAVLLRSLEPLQGQPVMRQLRAARRKEGSPQLKDKQLCNGPSKLCQALDIPRRFDRRDLASDPEVWLETDPDAGPAGPRDVVSAPRVGIESHGEWAKKPWRFYLRGHPCVSVVNKEAEKQSGNEMKDTGRQNVQSTETTPCCGNIV
;
A
#
# COMPACT_ATOMS: atom_id res chain seq x y z
N MET A 1 -35.09 -35.91 -35.04
CA MET A 1 -35.27 -34.49 -35.43
C MET A 1 -34.90 -33.61 -34.24
N ALA A 2 -34.00 -32.65 -34.44
CA ALA A 2 -33.10 -32.08 -33.44
C ALA A 2 -33.76 -31.16 -32.39
N GLY A 3 -33.28 -31.28 -31.14
CA GLY A 3 -33.68 -30.45 -29.99
C GLY A 3 -33.03 -29.07 -29.98
N ARG A 4 -33.83 -28.04 -29.64
CA ARG A 4 -33.39 -26.65 -29.44
C ARG A 4 -32.62 -26.51 -28.11
N LYS A 5 -31.31 -26.29 -28.19
CA LYS A 5 -30.48 -25.84 -27.05
C LYS A 5 -30.80 -24.37 -26.72
N ARG A 6 -31.29 -24.09 -25.52
CA ARG A 6 -31.34 -22.73 -24.95
C ARG A 6 -29.94 -22.33 -24.49
N LYS A 7 -29.35 -21.29 -25.10
CA LYS A 7 -28.14 -20.61 -24.60
C LYS A 7 -28.51 -19.80 -23.36
N LEU A 8 -27.98 -20.18 -22.21
CA LEU A 8 -28.00 -19.36 -21.00
C LEU A 8 -26.87 -18.32 -21.14
N GLN A 9 -27.22 -17.05 -21.36
CA GLN A 9 -26.25 -15.96 -21.31
C GLN A 9 -25.99 -15.60 -19.84
N THR A 10 -24.78 -15.88 -19.37
CA THR A 10 -24.27 -15.43 -18.07
C THR A 10 -23.81 -13.98 -18.18
N GLU A 11 -24.72 -13.03 -17.95
CA GLU A 11 -24.34 -11.64 -17.73
C GLU A 11 -23.71 -11.47 -16.34
N THR A 12 -22.55 -10.83 -16.29
CA THR A 12 -21.81 -10.58 -15.04
C THR A 12 -22.35 -9.32 -14.34
N LEU A 13 -22.26 -9.25 -13.00
CA LEU A 13 -22.70 -8.08 -12.22
C LEU A 13 -22.09 -6.74 -12.70
N SER A 14 -20.94 -6.78 -13.38
CA SER A 14 -20.27 -5.62 -13.97
C SER A 14 -21.08 -4.98 -15.12
N SER A 15 -21.75 -5.77 -15.96
CA SER A 15 -22.56 -5.22 -17.05
C SER A 15 -23.86 -4.56 -16.55
N ARG A 16 -24.45 -5.09 -15.47
CA ARG A 16 -25.64 -4.50 -14.84
C ARG A 16 -25.36 -3.16 -14.15
N LEU A 17 -24.13 -2.97 -13.64
CA LEU A 17 -23.73 -1.70 -13.03
C LEU A 17 -23.50 -0.60 -14.09
N LYS A 18 -22.97 -0.95 -15.27
CA LYS A 18 -22.80 -0.02 -16.40
C LYS A 18 -24.15 0.48 -16.95
N ALA A 19 -25.16 -0.38 -17.01
CA ALA A 19 -26.48 -0.01 -17.51
C ALA A 19 -27.25 0.95 -16.59
N LYS A 20 -27.02 0.89 -15.28
CA LYS A 20 -27.77 1.72 -14.30
C LYS A 20 -27.22 3.15 -14.17
N VAL A 21 -25.94 3.36 -14.50
CA VAL A 21 -25.31 4.69 -14.54
C VAL A 21 -25.72 5.48 -15.79
N ALA A 22 -26.05 4.80 -16.89
CA ALA A 22 -26.44 5.44 -18.16
C ALA A 22 -27.87 6.02 -18.19
N LEU A 23 -28.70 5.78 -17.16
CA LEU A 23 -30.15 6.06 -17.18
C LEU A 23 -30.61 7.22 -16.28
N LEU A 24 -29.68 7.98 -15.67
CA LEU A 24 -30.02 9.07 -14.75
C LEU A 24 -29.48 10.46 -15.14
N GLY A 25 -29.08 10.65 -16.40
CA GLY A 25 -28.59 11.95 -16.87
C GLY A 25 -29.37 12.48 -18.06
N GLN A 26 -30.53 13.09 -17.85
CA GLN A 26 -31.13 14.02 -18.84
C GLN A 26 -31.87 15.16 -18.14
N LYS A 27 -31.24 16.34 -18.11
CA LYS A 27 -31.73 17.60 -18.70
C LYS A 27 -30.88 18.78 -18.22
N GLU A 28 -30.01 19.28 -19.09
CA GLU A 28 -29.52 20.66 -19.01
C GLU A 28 -29.91 21.40 -20.30
N PRO A 29 -30.27 22.71 -20.23
CA PRO A 29 -30.71 23.50 -21.37
C PRO A 29 -29.52 23.99 -22.22
N PRO A 30 -29.75 24.43 -23.48
CA PRO A 30 -28.68 24.64 -24.45
C PRO A 30 -27.89 25.93 -24.18
N VAL A 31 -26.56 25.84 -24.22
CA VAL A 31 -25.64 26.98 -24.21
C VAL A 31 -25.21 27.29 -25.65
N ALA A 32 -25.32 28.57 -26.04
CA ALA A 32 -24.96 29.10 -27.36
C ALA A 32 -23.44 29.02 -27.65
N PRO A 33 -23.01 29.04 -28.93
CA PRO A 33 -21.62 28.75 -29.26
C PRO A 33 -20.75 29.99 -29.06
N VAL A 34 -19.66 29.84 -28.32
CA VAL A 34 -18.53 30.78 -28.35
C VAL A 34 -17.32 30.02 -28.84
N GLY A 35 -16.81 30.44 -30.00
CA GLY A 35 -15.62 29.88 -30.63
C GLY A 35 -14.35 30.19 -29.84
N GLY A 36 -13.40 29.26 -29.92
CA GLY A 36 -12.06 29.41 -29.37
C GLY A 36 -11.34 28.08 -29.34
N ASN A 37 -10.49 27.84 -30.34
CA ASN A 37 -9.56 26.70 -30.39
C ASN A 37 -8.66 26.70 -29.15
N ALA A 38 -8.79 25.69 -28.30
CA ALA A 38 -7.79 25.34 -27.32
C ALA A 38 -7.61 23.81 -27.35
N ALA A 39 -6.39 23.38 -27.66
CA ALA A 39 -6.00 21.98 -27.71
C ALA A 39 -6.18 21.31 -26.33
N PRO A 40 -6.48 20.00 -26.27
CA PRO A 40 -6.62 19.29 -25.01
C PRO A 40 -5.24 19.17 -24.34
N GLY A 41 -5.03 19.93 -23.27
CA GLY A 41 -3.87 19.82 -22.39
C GLY A 41 -3.95 18.57 -21.52
N GLU A 42 -2.87 17.80 -21.55
CA GLU A 42 -2.65 16.60 -20.75
C GLU A 42 -2.63 16.92 -19.26
N ALA A 43 -3.48 16.27 -18.48
CA ALA A 43 -3.27 16.10 -17.04
C ALA A 43 -2.37 14.87 -16.80
N ALA A 44 -1.12 14.96 -17.24
CA ALA A 44 -0.07 14.09 -16.74
C ALA A 44 0.34 14.63 -15.36
N GLY A 45 0.26 13.80 -14.32
CA GLY A 45 0.77 14.18 -12.99
C GLY A 45 2.24 14.58 -13.10
N ASP A 46 2.68 15.51 -12.25
CA ASP A 46 4.05 16.01 -12.26
C ASP A 46 5.06 14.82 -12.21
N PRO A 47 5.83 14.57 -13.29
CA PRO A 47 6.76 13.45 -13.36
C PRO A 47 7.83 13.49 -12.27
N HIS A 48 8.03 14.65 -11.62
CA HIS A 48 8.96 14.80 -10.52
C HIS A 48 8.54 14.08 -9.22
N LEU A 49 7.29 13.66 -9.10
CA LEU A 49 6.80 12.97 -7.90
C LEU A 49 6.89 11.45 -8.00
N ARG A 50 6.87 10.87 -9.20
CA ARG A 50 6.82 9.40 -9.36
C ARG A 50 8.13 8.74 -8.93
N LEU A 51 8.02 7.71 -8.10
CA LEU A 51 9.17 6.90 -7.67
C LEU A 51 9.61 5.94 -8.79
N GLY A 52 10.87 6.08 -9.20
CA GLY A 52 11.51 5.24 -10.21
C GLY A 52 12.08 3.91 -9.69
N GLN A 53 12.71 3.16 -10.57
CA GLN A 53 13.26 1.82 -10.31
C GLN A 53 14.24 1.79 -9.12
N ASP A 54 15.07 2.81 -8.97
CA ASP A 54 16.09 2.89 -7.91
C ASP A 54 15.48 2.90 -6.51
N PHE A 55 14.29 3.49 -6.36
CA PHE A 55 13.59 3.47 -5.07
C PHE A 55 13.20 2.04 -4.65
N PHE A 56 12.84 1.17 -5.59
CA PHE A 56 12.43 -0.19 -5.28
C PHE A 56 13.61 -1.15 -5.07
N ASN A 57 14.77 -0.83 -5.63
CA ASN A 57 15.97 -1.67 -5.59
C ASN A 57 16.71 -1.54 -4.26
N GLN A 58 16.06 -1.99 -3.19
CA GLN A 58 16.56 -1.95 -1.82
C GLN A 58 16.18 -3.22 -1.05
N PRO A 59 16.92 -3.57 0.02
CA PRO A 59 16.59 -4.72 0.86
C PRO A 59 15.17 -4.61 1.44
N CYS A 60 14.46 -5.74 1.51
CA CYS A 60 13.02 -5.79 1.84
C CYS A 60 12.60 -4.98 3.07
N ILE A 61 13.35 -5.07 4.18
CA ILE A 61 13.04 -4.30 5.41
C ILE A 61 13.23 -2.79 5.18
N THR A 62 14.29 -2.40 4.48
CA THR A 62 14.57 -1.01 4.13
C THR A 62 13.45 -0.46 3.24
N LEU A 63 13.06 -1.21 2.21
CA LEU A 63 11.96 -0.82 1.32
C LEU A 63 10.62 -0.71 2.07
N ALA A 64 10.32 -1.66 2.98
CA ALA A 64 9.08 -1.63 3.74
C ALA A 64 8.95 -0.39 4.62
N LYS A 65 10.04 0.07 5.23
CA LYS A 65 10.10 1.33 5.96
C LYS A 65 10.02 2.53 5.00
N ALA A 66 10.75 2.49 3.88
CA ALA A 66 10.78 3.57 2.89
C ALA A 66 9.42 3.83 2.21
N PHE A 67 8.54 2.82 2.14
CA PHE A 67 7.16 2.99 1.68
C PHE A 67 6.31 3.84 2.60
N LEU A 68 6.58 3.89 3.91
CA LEU A 68 5.78 4.68 4.84
C LEU A 68 5.85 6.17 4.46
N GLY A 69 4.68 6.79 4.35
CA GLY A 69 4.54 8.18 3.89
C GLY A 69 4.51 8.37 2.38
N LYS A 70 4.78 7.34 1.56
CA LYS A 70 4.62 7.45 0.09
C LYS A 70 3.16 7.34 -0.31
N VAL A 71 2.80 7.95 -1.43
CA VAL A 71 1.41 7.95 -1.93
C VAL A 71 1.26 6.88 -2.99
N LEU A 72 0.37 5.92 -2.76
CA LEU A 72 -0.09 5.00 -3.79
C LEU A 72 -1.19 5.67 -4.60
N VAL A 73 -0.97 5.77 -5.91
CA VAL A 73 -1.91 6.36 -6.85
C VAL A 73 -2.47 5.28 -7.76
N ARG A 74 -3.78 5.33 -7.99
CA ARG A 74 -4.52 4.49 -8.92
C ARG A 74 -5.30 5.38 -9.87
N ARG A 75 -5.07 5.26 -11.18
CA ARG A 75 -5.84 5.95 -12.23
C ARG A 75 -6.89 5.05 -12.88
N CYS A 76 -8.15 5.23 -12.52
CA CYS A 76 -9.29 4.51 -13.09
C CYS A 76 -9.41 4.71 -14.61
N VAL A 77 -10.19 3.84 -15.26
CA VAL A 77 -10.39 3.86 -16.73
C VAL A 77 -11.05 5.17 -17.20
N ASP A 78 -11.85 5.79 -16.34
CA ASP A 78 -12.49 7.09 -16.59
C ASP A 78 -11.57 8.30 -16.31
N GLY A 79 -10.30 8.06 -15.99
CA GLY A 79 -9.32 9.09 -15.64
C GLY A 79 -9.33 9.50 -14.16
N THR A 80 -10.29 9.03 -13.35
CA THR A 80 -10.33 9.36 -11.92
C THR A 80 -9.09 8.82 -11.20
N GLU A 81 -8.42 9.68 -10.44
CA GLU A 81 -7.31 9.26 -9.59
C GLU A 81 -7.75 9.05 -8.14
N LEU A 82 -7.39 7.89 -7.60
CA LEU A 82 -7.55 7.52 -6.20
C LEU A 82 -6.16 7.52 -5.56
N ARG A 83 -6.00 8.22 -4.44
CA ARG A 83 -4.71 8.42 -3.78
C ARG A 83 -4.80 8.01 -2.32
N GLY A 84 -3.78 7.29 -1.85
CA GLY A 84 -3.67 6.96 -0.43
C GLY A 84 -2.22 6.88 0.04
N ARG A 85 -1.91 7.58 1.13
CA ARG A 85 -0.59 7.53 1.77
C ARG A 85 -0.41 6.21 2.49
N ILE A 86 0.70 5.51 2.27
CA ILE A 86 0.99 4.24 2.93
C ILE A 86 1.35 4.50 4.39
N VAL A 87 0.62 3.86 5.30
CA VAL A 87 0.80 4.02 6.75
C VAL A 87 1.12 2.72 7.47
N GLU A 88 1.07 1.59 6.77
CA GLU A 88 1.41 0.27 7.31
C GLU A 88 1.87 -0.70 6.21
N THR A 89 2.97 -1.40 6.47
CA THR A 89 3.60 -2.38 5.58
C THR A 89 4.10 -3.61 6.35
N GLU A 90 4.30 -4.73 5.67
CA GLU A 90 5.01 -5.91 6.19
C GLU A 90 6.10 -6.37 5.23
N ALA A 91 7.26 -6.73 5.77
CA ALA A 91 8.34 -7.35 5.02
C ALA A 91 8.22 -8.88 5.07
N TYR A 92 8.36 -9.50 3.90
CA TYR A 92 8.53 -10.95 3.73
C TYR A 92 9.87 -11.17 3.02
N LEU A 93 10.82 -11.79 3.72
CA LEU A 93 12.22 -11.85 3.25
C LEU A 93 12.49 -12.98 2.25
N GLY A 94 11.51 -13.85 2.00
CA GLY A 94 11.74 -15.11 1.30
C GLY A 94 12.75 -15.99 2.03
N GLY A 95 13.46 -16.85 1.31
CA GLY A 95 14.52 -17.69 1.88
C GLY A 95 14.11 -18.40 3.17
N GLU A 96 14.72 -18.02 4.29
CA GLU A 96 14.45 -18.59 5.61
C GLU A 96 13.07 -18.21 6.20
N ASP A 97 12.42 -17.15 5.72
CA ASP A 97 11.14 -16.66 6.23
C ASP A 97 9.99 -17.63 6.00
N LYS A 98 9.72 -18.46 6.99
CA LYS A 98 8.66 -19.49 6.94
C LYS A 98 7.25 -18.92 6.80
N ALA A 99 7.04 -17.63 7.11
CA ALA A 99 5.75 -16.97 6.87
C ALA A 99 5.59 -16.45 5.44
N SER A 100 6.66 -16.46 4.64
CA SER A 100 6.64 -16.02 3.24
C SER A 100 6.11 -17.12 2.31
N HIS A 101 5.43 -16.72 1.24
CA HIS A 101 5.08 -17.64 0.15
C HIS A 101 6.30 -18.23 -0.57
N SER A 102 7.46 -17.59 -0.46
CA SER A 102 8.74 -17.99 -1.04
C SER A 102 9.67 -18.69 -0.03
N ALA A 103 9.14 -19.12 1.12
CA ALA A 103 9.88 -19.88 2.14
C ALA A 103 10.64 -21.07 1.52
N GLY A 104 11.89 -21.27 1.93
CA GLY A 104 12.81 -22.27 1.39
C GLY A 104 13.19 -22.04 -0.08
N GLY A 105 13.02 -20.83 -0.61
CA GLY A 105 13.24 -20.55 -2.04
C GLY A 105 12.15 -21.11 -2.95
N LYS A 106 10.98 -21.48 -2.40
CA LYS A 106 9.90 -22.11 -3.15
C LYS A 106 9.35 -21.18 -4.23
N ARG A 107 9.57 -21.54 -5.50
CA ARG A 107 9.01 -20.87 -6.68
C ARG A 107 7.79 -21.63 -7.19
N THR A 108 6.70 -20.89 -7.41
CA THR A 108 5.45 -21.38 -7.99
C THR A 108 4.97 -20.36 -9.02
N GLU A 109 4.05 -20.77 -9.89
CA GLU A 109 3.39 -19.82 -10.81
C GLU A 109 2.74 -18.65 -10.05
N ARG A 110 2.17 -18.93 -8.86
CA ARG A 110 1.48 -17.92 -8.06
C ARG A 110 2.43 -16.84 -7.53
N ASN A 111 3.63 -17.18 -7.08
CA ASN A 111 4.53 -16.23 -6.41
C ASN A 111 5.69 -15.76 -7.30
N THR A 112 5.64 -16.02 -8.61
CA THR A 112 6.68 -15.64 -9.57
C THR A 112 7.06 -14.17 -9.47
N ALA A 113 6.09 -13.28 -9.23
CA ALA A 113 6.32 -11.84 -9.06
C ALA A 113 7.32 -11.49 -7.93
N MET A 114 7.40 -12.29 -6.87
CA MET A 114 8.37 -12.09 -5.77
C MET A 114 9.82 -12.40 -6.17
N PHE A 115 10.02 -13.11 -7.29
CA PHE A 115 11.32 -13.44 -7.86
C PHE A 115 11.64 -12.63 -9.12
N MET A 116 10.76 -11.69 -9.47
CA MET A 116 10.99 -10.74 -10.55
C MET A 116 11.69 -9.49 -9.99
N LYS A 117 12.12 -8.60 -10.89
CA LYS A 117 12.84 -7.38 -10.53
C LYS A 117 12.13 -6.59 -9.41
N PRO A 118 12.88 -5.89 -8.54
CA PRO A 118 12.28 -5.02 -7.53
C PRO A 118 11.31 -4.01 -8.15
N GLY A 119 10.21 -3.72 -7.47
CA GLY A 119 9.11 -2.89 -8.00
C GLY A 119 8.03 -3.69 -8.74
N THR A 120 8.25 -4.98 -9.00
CA THR A 120 7.21 -5.85 -9.57
C THR A 120 6.06 -6.06 -8.59
N ILE A 121 4.83 -5.78 -9.01
CA ILE A 121 3.62 -5.96 -8.22
C ILE A 121 3.30 -7.45 -8.10
N TYR A 122 3.08 -7.91 -6.87
CA TYR A 122 2.59 -9.25 -6.57
C TYR A 122 1.19 -9.19 -5.97
N VAL A 123 0.17 -9.54 -6.76
CA VAL A 123 -1.24 -9.54 -6.34
C VAL A 123 -1.79 -10.96 -6.34
N TYR A 124 -2.27 -11.41 -5.19
CA TYR A 124 -2.77 -12.78 -5.03
C TYR A 124 -4.11 -12.86 -4.31
N PRO A 125 -4.92 -13.90 -4.60
CA PRO A 125 -6.15 -14.17 -3.86
C PRO A 125 -5.88 -14.79 -2.49
N ILE A 126 -6.61 -14.32 -1.48
CA ILE A 126 -6.63 -14.86 -0.13
C ILE A 126 -8.07 -15.12 0.30
N TYR A 127 -8.29 -16.23 1.02
CA TYR A 127 -9.62 -16.68 1.47
C TYR A 127 -10.68 -16.74 0.35
N GLY A 128 -10.25 -17.06 -0.88
CA GLY A 128 -11.09 -17.24 -2.07
C GLY A 128 -11.66 -15.94 -2.69
N ILE A 129 -11.82 -14.86 -1.92
CA ILE A 129 -12.58 -13.68 -2.36
C ILE A 129 -11.84 -12.34 -2.25
N TYR A 130 -10.73 -12.31 -1.51
CA TYR A 130 -9.97 -11.09 -1.23
C TYR A 130 -8.64 -11.09 -1.98
N LEU A 131 -8.07 -9.90 -2.19
CA LEU A 131 -6.73 -9.74 -2.77
C LEU A 131 -5.80 -9.10 -1.75
N CYS A 132 -4.51 -9.40 -1.85
CA CYS A 132 -3.43 -8.67 -1.21
C CYS A 132 -2.48 -8.16 -2.29
N MET A 133 -1.91 -6.97 -2.09
CA MET A 133 -0.94 -6.35 -3.00
C MET A 133 0.41 -6.22 -2.31
N ASN A 134 1.43 -6.80 -2.91
CA ASN A 134 2.81 -6.73 -2.46
C ASN A 134 3.65 -6.13 -3.59
N VAL A 135 4.87 -5.73 -3.27
CA VAL A 135 5.85 -5.24 -4.22
C VAL A 135 7.16 -5.97 -3.99
N SER A 136 7.72 -6.59 -5.03
CA SER A 136 9.03 -7.24 -4.99
C SER A 136 10.10 -6.25 -4.55
N SER A 137 11.01 -6.69 -3.69
CA SER A 137 12.17 -5.90 -3.24
C SER A 137 13.46 -6.49 -3.78
N GLU A 138 14.60 -5.92 -3.40
CA GLU A 138 15.87 -6.66 -3.51
C GLU A 138 15.82 -7.91 -2.61
N GLY A 139 16.37 -9.01 -3.11
CA GLY A 139 16.40 -10.31 -2.44
C GLY A 139 15.50 -11.36 -3.11
N GLU A 140 16.01 -12.58 -3.23
CA GLU A 140 15.32 -13.69 -3.89
C GLU A 140 14.02 -14.08 -3.19
N GLY A 141 12.89 -13.84 -3.86
CA GLY A 141 11.58 -14.13 -3.31
C GLY A 141 11.13 -13.14 -2.23
N ALA A 142 11.81 -12.00 -2.08
CA ALA A 142 11.48 -11.01 -1.06
C ALA A 142 10.44 -9.99 -1.58
N ALA A 143 9.47 -9.63 -0.73
CA ALA A 143 8.46 -8.66 -1.10
C ALA A 143 7.88 -7.94 0.12
N VAL A 144 7.37 -6.75 -0.11
CA VAL A 144 6.70 -5.93 0.90
C VAL A 144 5.19 -5.94 0.65
N LEU A 145 4.40 -6.36 1.64
CA LEU A 145 2.95 -6.25 1.64
C LEU A 145 2.52 -4.83 2.00
N LEU A 146 1.66 -4.23 1.20
CA LEU A 146 0.95 -3.01 1.57
C LEU A 146 -0.27 -3.40 2.42
N ARG A 147 -0.36 -2.84 3.63
CA ARG A 147 -1.41 -3.22 4.59
C ARG A 147 -2.42 -2.13 4.85
N SER A 148 -1.99 -0.88 4.87
CA SER A 148 -2.92 0.20 5.10
C SER A 148 -2.51 1.50 4.46
N LEU A 149 -3.53 2.23 4.02
CA LEU A 149 -3.41 3.58 3.50
C LEU A 149 -4.28 4.57 4.29
N GLU A 150 -3.82 5.81 4.38
CA GLU A 150 -4.65 6.98 4.63
C GLU A 150 -5.24 7.48 3.31
N PRO A 151 -6.58 7.50 3.13
CA PRO A 151 -7.20 8.01 1.91
C PRO A 151 -6.98 9.52 1.75
N LEU A 152 -6.33 9.95 0.66
CA LEU A 152 -6.06 11.37 0.36
C LEU A 152 -7.01 11.93 -0.70
N GLN A 153 -7.32 11.15 -1.74
CA GLN A 153 -8.19 11.58 -2.84
C GLN A 153 -9.10 10.43 -3.28
N GLY A 154 -10.36 10.73 -3.63
CA GLY A 154 -11.30 9.78 -4.22
C GLY A 154 -12.10 8.97 -3.19
N GLN A 155 -12.20 9.45 -1.94
CA GLN A 155 -12.91 8.78 -0.85
C GLN A 155 -14.37 8.41 -1.20
N PRO A 156 -15.18 9.23 -1.92
CA PRO A 156 -16.51 8.82 -2.34
C PRO A 156 -16.52 7.55 -3.21
N VAL A 157 -15.58 7.45 -4.17
CA VAL A 157 -15.43 6.28 -5.05
C VAL A 157 -14.95 5.07 -4.27
N MET A 158 -13.93 5.24 -3.41
CA MET A 158 -13.45 4.18 -2.52
C MET A 158 -14.59 3.61 -1.66
N ARG A 159 -15.47 4.48 -1.15
CA ARG A 159 -16.62 4.09 -0.33
C ARG A 159 -17.62 3.27 -1.13
N GLN A 160 -17.92 3.67 -2.35
CA GLN A 160 -18.81 2.94 -3.25
C GLN A 160 -18.26 1.54 -3.58
N LEU A 161 -16.98 1.45 -3.96
CA LEU A 161 -16.31 0.17 -4.26
C LEU A 161 -16.32 -0.78 -3.04
N ARG A 162 -16.06 -0.23 -1.86
CA ARG A 162 -16.12 -0.97 -0.58
C ARG A 162 -17.53 -1.39 -0.19
N ALA A 163 -18.56 -0.59 -0.50
CA ALA A 163 -19.95 -0.86 -0.15
C ALA A 163 -20.56 -1.96 -1.03
N ALA A 164 -20.11 -2.13 -2.29
CA ALA A 164 -20.64 -3.12 -3.23
C ALA A 164 -20.53 -4.58 -2.75
N ARG A 165 -19.67 -4.86 -1.76
CA ARG A 165 -19.50 -6.20 -1.15
C ARG A 165 -20.11 -6.33 0.24
N ARG A 166 -20.81 -5.30 0.72
CA ARG A 166 -21.45 -5.28 2.03
C ARG A 166 -22.93 -5.61 1.92
N LYS A 167 -23.50 -6.14 3.01
CA LYS A 167 -24.95 -6.35 3.12
C LYS A 167 -25.67 -5.01 3.03
N GLU A 168 -26.80 -5.00 2.33
CA GLU A 168 -27.72 -3.87 2.30
C GLU A 168 -28.11 -3.43 3.72
N GLY A 169 -28.24 -2.13 3.95
CA GLY A 169 -28.47 -1.55 5.27
C GLY A 169 -27.23 -1.48 6.19
N SER A 170 -26.05 -1.91 5.73
CA SER A 170 -24.81 -1.70 6.47
C SER A 170 -24.54 -0.22 6.76
N PRO A 171 -24.05 0.15 7.96
CA PRO A 171 -23.63 1.52 8.25
C PRO A 171 -22.59 2.01 7.24
N GLN A 172 -22.68 3.30 6.91
CA GLN A 172 -21.70 3.95 6.05
C GLN A 172 -20.29 3.83 6.65
N LEU A 173 -19.32 3.45 5.81
CA LEU A 173 -17.92 3.38 6.21
C LEU A 173 -17.41 4.78 6.56
N LYS A 174 -16.63 4.91 7.63
CA LYS A 174 -15.81 6.10 7.90
C LYS A 174 -14.54 6.06 7.05
N ASP A 175 -13.89 7.19 6.83
CA ASP A 175 -12.71 7.28 5.94
C ASP A 175 -11.56 6.40 6.39
N LYS A 176 -11.26 6.41 7.70
CA LYS A 176 -10.27 5.50 8.31
C LYS A 176 -10.56 4.01 8.11
N GLN A 177 -11.77 3.63 7.68
CA GLN A 177 -12.16 2.23 7.45
C GLN A 177 -12.06 1.82 5.98
N LEU A 178 -11.78 2.76 5.07
CA LEU A 178 -11.72 2.48 3.64
C LEU A 178 -10.51 1.61 3.30
N CYS A 179 -9.34 1.95 3.86
CA CYS A 179 -8.05 1.34 3.51
C CYS A 179 -7.30 0.76 4.73
N ASN A 180 -7.95 0.53 5.87
CA ASN A 180 -7.32 -0.04 7.08
C ASN A 180 -7.24 -1.58 7.07
N GLY A 181 -6.61 -2.12 6.04
CA GLY A 181 -6.33 -3.56 5.90
C GLY A 181 -5.93 -3.92 4.46
N PRO A 182 -5.11 -4.97 4.28
CA PRO A 182 -4.47 -5.27 3.00
C PRO A 182 -5.49 -5.57 1.89
N SER A 183 -6.59 -6.25 2.22
CA SER A 183 -7.66 -6.49 1.26
C SER A 183 -8.66 -5.35 1.15
N LYS A 184 -8.70 -4.44 2.14
CA LYS A 184 -9.57 -3.27 2.10
C LYS A 184 -9.02 -2.23 1.13
N LEU A 185 -7.70 -1.95 1.18
CA LEU A 185 -7.07 -1.04 0.24
C LEU A 185 -7.17 -1.55 -1.20
N CYS A 186 -7.01 -2.85 -1.45
CA CYS A 186 -7.19 -3.42 -2.78
C CYS A 186 -8.61 -3.18 -3.31
N GLN A 187 -9.62 -3.27 -2.45
CA GLN A 187 -11.01 -3.00 -2.85
C GLN A 187 -11.29 -1.51 -3.03
N ALA A 188 -10.80 -0.67 -2.11
CA ALA A 188 -10.99 0.77 -2.16
C ALA A 188 -10.34 1.39 -3.40
N LEU A 189 -9.19 0.87 -3.84
CA LEU A 189 -8.47 1.31 -5.04
C LEU A 189 -8.81 0.50 -6.30
N ASP A 190 -9.82 -0.38 -6.26
CA ASP A 190 -10.17 -1.30 -7.36
C ASP A 190 -8.93 -1.97 -7.99
N ILE A 191 -8.05 -2.55 -7.16
CA ILE A 191 -6.86 -3.28 -7.59
C ILE A 191 -7.29 -4.68 -8.04
N PRO A 192 -7.18 -4.99 -9.35
CA PRO A 192 -7.59 -6.27 -9.90
C PRO A 192 -6.41 -7.25 -9.95
N ARG A 193 -6.70 -8.55 -10.12
CA ARG A 193 -5.65 -9.56 -10.30
C ARG A 193 -4.75 -9.31 -11.52
N ARG A 194 -5.24 -8.61 -12.55
CA ARG A 194 -4.44 -8.28 -13.76
C ARG A 194 -3.25 -7.35 -13.49
N PHE A 195 -3.14 -6.80 -12.28
CA PHE A 195 -1.96 -6.02 -11.86
C PHE A 195 -0.81 -6.90 -11.37
N ASP A 196 -1.06 -8.19 -11.14
CA ASP A 196 0.02 -9.14 -10.83
C ASP A 196 1.07 -9.14 -11.94
N ARG A 197 2.35 -9.12 -11.55
CA ARG A 197 3.54 -9.06 -12.40
C ARG A 197 3.72 -7.77 -13.21
N ARG A 198 2.92 -6.74 -12.99
CA ARG A 198 3.16 -5.41 -13.56
C ARG A 198 4.26 -4.66 -12.81
N ASP A 199 4.83 -3.65 -13.44
CA ASP A 199 5.95 -2.87 -12.90
C ASP A 199 5.46 -1.56 -12.28
N LEU A 200 5.52 -1.43 -10.95
CA LEU A 200 5.05 -0.24 -10.25
C LEU A 200 5.84 1.03 -10.61
N ALA A 201 7.09 0.88 -11.06
CA ALA A 201 7.94 2.00 -11.47
C ALA A 201 7.52 2.61 -12.81
N SER A 202 6.83 1.87 -13.68
CA SER A 202 6.47 2.32 -15.04
C SER A 202 4.99 2.13 -15.44
N ASP A 203 4.18 1.42 -14.66
CA ASP A 203 2.76 1.19 -14.95
C ASP A 203 1.95 2.51 -15.01
N PRO A 204 1.07 2.69 -16.01
CA PRO A 204 0.29 3.92 -16.20
C PRO A 204 -1.01 3.97 -15.36
N GLU A 205 -1.46 2.84 -14.82
CA GLU A 205 -2.69 2.69 -14.04
C GLU A 205 -2.45 2.72 -12.52
N VAL A 206 -1.23 2.40 -12.07
CA VAL A 206 -0.82 2.39 -10.66
C VAL A 206 0.65 2.73 -10.49
N TRP A 207 0.97 3.64 -9.56
CA TRP A 207 2.35 4.05 -9.27
C TRP A 207 2.49 4.58 -7.84
N LEU A 208 3.73 4.80 -7.40
CA LEU A 208 4.02 5.49 -6.14
C LEU A 208 4.57 6.88 -6.39
N GLU A 209 4.22 7.80 -5.51
CA GLU A 209 4.73 9.16 -5.49
C GLU A 209 5.41 9.52 -4.17
N THR A 210 6.36 10.44 -4.21
CA THR A 210 6.75 11.23 -3.04
C THR A 210 5.61 12.13 -2.60
N ASP A 211 5.47 12.31 -1.30
CA ASP A 211 4.53 13.25 -0.71
C ASP A 211 5.31 14.48 -0.23
N PRO A 212 5.25 15.62 -0.93
CA PRO A 212 5.98 16.82 -0.53
C PRO A 212 5.43 17.45 0.75
N ASP A 213 4.16 17.19 1.07
CA ASP A 213 3.49 17.73 2.26
C ASP A 213 3.74 16.87 3.50
N ALA A 214 4.10 15.59 3.30
CA ALA A 214 4.59 14.75 4.38
C ALA A 214 6.10 14.93 4.56
N GLY A 215 6.48 15.61 5.64
CA GLY A 215 7.87 15.58 6.10
C GLY A 215 8.37 14.12 6.24
N PRO A 216 9.68 13.87 6.11
CA PRO A 216 10.21 12.51 6.22
C PRO A 216 9.83 11.92 7.58
N ALA A 217 9.20 10.74 7.57
CA ALA A 217 8.92 10.01 8.81
C ALA A 217 10.25 9.72 9.51
N GLY A 218 10.46 10.34 10.67
CA GLY A 218 11.65 10.12 11.47
C GLY A 218 11.63 8.71 12.07
N PRO A 219 12.78 8.21 12.56
CA PRO A 219 12.83 6.90 13.23
C PRO A 219 11.83 6.74 14.39
N ARG A 220 11.43 7.84 15.04
CA ARG A 220 10.45 7.86 16.15
C ARG A 220 9.01 7.69 15.69
N ASP A 221 8.73 7.98 14.42
CA ASP A 221 7.41 7.92 13.82
C ASP A 221 7.07 6.51 13.34
N VAL A 222 8.06 5.63 13.21
CA VAL A 222 7.88 4.26 12.71
C VAL A 222 7.93 3.25 13.86
N VAL A 223 6.85 2.49 14.02
CA VAL A 223 6.78 1.35 14.95
C VAL A 223 7.16 0.08 14.19
N SER A 224 8.08 -0.71 14.75
CA SER A 224 8.38 -2.07 14.28
C SER A 224 7.67 -3.09 15.18
N ALA A 225 6.90 -4.00 14.61
CA ALA A 225 6.05 -4.93 15.36
C ALA A 225 5.96 -6.32 14.68
N PRO A 226 5.51 -7.35 15.40
CA PRO A 226 5.09 -8.62 14.80
C PRO A 226 4.07 -8.42 13.67
N ARG A 227 4.17 -9.24 12.63
CA ARG A 227 3.24 -9.28 11.49
C ARG A 227 1.90 -9.88 11.90
N VAL A 228 0.84 -9.54 11.16
CA VAL A 228 -0.55 -9.89 11.47
C VAL A 228 -0.99 -11.10 10.66
N GLY A 229 -1.65 -12.07 11.32
CA GLY A 229 -2.25 -13.23 10.64
C GLY A 229 -1.26 -14.33 10.28
N ILE A 230 -0.11 -14.37 10.97
CA ILE A 230 0.93 -15.39 10.79
C ILE A 230 1.28 -16.11 12.10
N GLU A 231 0.38 -16.08 13.10
CA GLU A 231 0.61 -16.58 14.46
C GLU A 231 1.03 -18.06 14.49
N SER A 232 0.63 -18.85 13.49
CA SER A 232 1.00 -20.26 13.34
C SER A 232 2.45 -20.51 12.87
N HIS A 233 3.26 -19.48 12.61
CA HIS A 233 4.60 -19.62 12.02
C HIS A 233 5.76 -19.57 13.04
N GLY A 234 5.49 -19.87 14.31
CA GLY A 234 6.50 -20.00 15.36
C GLY A 234 7.34 -18.73 15.55
N GLU A 235 8.68 -18.87 15.59
CA GLU A 235 9.59 -17.73 15.80
C GLU A 235 9.46 -16.63 14.71
N TRP A 236 9.03 -16.98 13.49
CA TRP A 236 8.80 -16.04 12.40
C TRP A 236 7.60 -15.12 12.63
N ALA A 237 6.66 -15.55 13.47
CA ALA A 237 5.52 -14.76 13.89
C ALA A 237 5.93 -13.63 14.85
N LYS A 238 7.01 -13.82 15.61
CA LYS A 238 7.51 -12.84 16.60
C LYS A 238 8.43 -11.77 16.01
N LYS A 239 8.95 -11.99 14.78
CA LYS A 239 9.88 -11.07 14.13
C LYS A 239 9.24 -9.68 13.92
N PRO A 240 9.94 -8.57 14.22
CA PRO A 240 9.40 -7.21 14.14
C PRO A 240 9.43 -6.67 12.70
N TRP A 241 8.83 -7.41 11.75
CA TRP A 241 8.86 -7.12 10.31
C TRP A 241 7.58 -6.51 9.78
N ARG A 242 6.73 -5.96 10.66
CA ARG A 242 5.65 -5.06 10.32
C ARG A 242 6.03 -3.65 10.73
N PHE A 243 5.81 -2.69 9.85
CA PHE A 243 6.16 -1.29 10.08
C PHE A 243 4.92 -0.41 9.90
N TYR A 244 4.70 0.54 10.80
CA TYR A 244 3.58 1.47 10.67
C TYR A 244 3.84 2.81 11.33
N LEU A 245 3.10 3.83 10.92
CA LEU A 245 3.18 5.17 11.49
C LEU A 245 2.51 5.22 12.88
N ARG A 246 3.28 5.58 13.89
CA ARG A 246 2.86 5.66 15.29
C ARG A 246 1.64 6.55 15.47
N GLY A 247 0.62 6.05 16.18
CA GLY A 247 -0.59 6.82 16.50
C GLY A 247 -1.49 7.15 15.28
N HIS A 248 -1.14 6.71 14.08
CA HIS A 248 -1.86 7.08 12.87
C HIS A 248 -3.24 6.37 12.81
N PRO A 249 -4.37 7.09 12.63
CA PRO A 249 -5.72 6.55 12.82
C PRO A 249 -6.14 5.52 11.77
N CYS A 250 -5.44 5.48 10.64
CA CYS A 250 -5.70 4.54 9.55
C CYS A 250 -4.97 3.19 9.70
N VAL A 251 -3.99 3.07 10.61
CA VAL A 251 -3.28 1.79 10.85
C VAL A 251 -4.29 0.68 11.15
N SER A 252 -4.09 -0.49 10.53
CA SER A 252 -5.08 -1.57 10.58
C SER A 252 -5.14 -2.25 11.95
N VAL A 253 -3.98 -2.51 12.57
CA VAL A 253 -3.86 -3.14 13.89
C VAL A 253 -2.75 -2.47 14.69
N VAL A 254 -3.10 -1.76 15.76
CA VAL A 254 -2.12 -1.13 16.65
C VAL A 254 -1.51 -2.16 17.60
N ASN A 255 -0.18 -2.15 17.75
CA ASN A 255 0.53 -2.92 18.78
C ASN A 255 1.06 -1.97 19.87
N LYS A 256 0.33 -1.91 20.99
CA LYS A 256 0.66 -1.02 22.13
C LYS A 256 1.99 -1.35 22.80
N GLU A 257 2.41 -2.61 22.79
CA GLU A 257 3.68 -3.03 23.40
C GLU A 257 4.86 -2.58 22.54
N ALA A 258 4.79 -2.82 21.24
CA ALA A 258 5.78 -2.35 20.27
C ALA A 258 5.91 -0.81 20.28
N GLU A 259 4.78 -0.10 20.43
CA GLU A 259 4.79 1.36 20.59
C GLU A 259 5.55 1.81 21.85
N LYS A 260 5.37 1.12 22.99
CA LYS A 260 6.12 1.44 24.22
C LYS A 260 7.62 1.16 24.07
N GLN A 261 7.98 0.05 23.44
CA GLN A 261 9.38 -0.37 23.28
C GLN A 261 10.18 0.59 22.40
N SER A 262 9.65 0.97 21.23
CA SER A 262 10.30 1.94 20.35
C SER A 262 10.32 3.37 20.91
N GLY A 263 9.53 3.67 21.95
CA GLY A 263 9.66 4.89 22.74
C GLY A 263 10.76 4.85 23.81
N ASN A 264 11.16 3.66 24.27
CA ASN A 264 12.13 3.46 25.36
C ASN A 264 13.56 3.19 24.86
N GLU A 265 13.76 2.41 23.79
CA GLU A 265 15.10 2.15 23.20
C GLU A 265 15.83 3.45 22.80
N MET A 266 15.07 4.51 22.52
CA MET A 266 15.62 5.81 22.13
C MET A 266 15.85 6.79 23.30
N LYS A 267 15.34 6.50 24.50
CA LYS A 267 15.68 7.24 25.72
C LYS A 267 17.03 6.81 26.29
N ASP A 268 17.41 5.54 26.08
CA ASP A 268 18.65 4.99 26.60
C ASP A 268 19.88 5.43 25.78
N THR A 269 19.72 5.53 24.45
CA THR A 269 20.74 6.11 23.54
C THR A 269 20.95 7.62 23.75
N GLY A 270 19.96 8.34 24.29
CA GLY A 270 20.10 9.75 24.69
C GLY A 270 20.83 9.96 26.02
N ARG A 271 20.94 8.92 26.87
CA ARG A 271 21.65 8.98 28.16
C ARG A 271 23.14 8.65 28.04
N GLN A 272 23.53 7.85 27.05
CA GLN A 272 24.93 7.46 26.86
C GLN A 272 25.80 8.54 26.21
N ASN A 273 25.22 9.66 25.75
CA ASN A 273 25.97 10.74 25.08
C ASN A 273 26.29 11.96 25.97
N VAL A 274 26.12 11.85 27.30
CA VAL A 274 26.36 12.96 28.26
C VAL A 274 27.52 12.69 29.23
N GLN A 275 28.25 11.58 29.08
CA GLN A 275 29.42 11.28 29.94
C GLN A 275 30.66 10.97 29.11
N SER A 276 31.37 12.02 28.68
CA SER A 276 32.84 12.01 28.49
C SER A 276 33.33 13.34 27.89
N THR A 277 33.40 14.41 28.68
CA THR A 277 34.39 15.49 28.49
C THR A 277 34.63 16.23 29.81
N GLU A 278 35.34 15.59 30.73
CA GLU A 278 36.10 16.33 31.74
C GLU A 278 37.57 15.97 31.55
N THR A 279 38.27 16.85 30.82
CA THR A 279 39.73 16.86 30.74
C THR A 279 40.25 17.73 31.88
N THR A 280 40.93 17.10 32.83
CA THR A 280 41.64 17.76 33.93
C THR A 280 42.88 18.48 33.40
N PRO A 281 43.12 19.77 33.67
CA PRO A 281 44.39 20.41 33.37
C PRO A 281 45.37 20.22 34.55
N CYS A 282 46.51 19.59 34.29
CA CYS A 282 47.65 19.60 35.23
C CYS A 282 48.35 20.96 35.13
N CYS A 283 48.23 21.79 36.19
CA CYS A 283 49.12 22.92 36.44
C CYS A 283 50.31 22.45 37.30
N GLY A 284 51.50 22.95 36.94
CA GLY A 284 52.79 22.48 37.43
C GLY A 284 53.17 22.92 38.85
N ASN A 285 54.26 22.33 39.33
CA ASN A 285 54.96 22.75 40.54
C ASN A 285 56.29 23.40 40.17
N ILE A 286 56.44 24.62 40.66
CA ILE A 286 57.71 25.30 40.95
C ILE A 286 58.27 24.64 42.22
N VAL A 287 59.49 24.11 42.17
CA VAL A 287 60.65 24.45 43.03
C VAL A 287 61.92 24.11 42.26
#